data_AF-U5XMK4-F1
#
_entry.id   AF-U5XMK4-F1
#
_cell.length_a   1.000
_cell.length_b   1.000
_cell.length_c   1.000
_cell.angle_alpha   90.00
_cell.angle_beta   90.00
_cell.angle_gamma   90.00
#
_symmetry.space_group_name_H-M   'P 1'
#
loop_
_entity.id
_entity.type
_entity.pdbx_description
1 polymer ?
#
loop_
_entity_poly.entity_id
_entity_poly.type
_entity_poly.pdbx_seq_one_letter_code
_entity_poly.pdbx_strand_id
1 'polypeptide(L)'
;GAIDGEDEYYSLVLNFKEAVFGIEKEIEISRLESCGTCNGSGAKPGTTPTRCSTCGGQGRVVFSTRTPLGIFQQSMTCSSCNGTGEMSTPCNTCSGDGRVRKSKRISLKVPAGVDSGSRLRVRNEGNSGRRGGSPGDLFVVIEVIPDPVLKRDDTNILYSCKVSYIDAILGTTTKVPTVDGMVDLKIPAGTQPNTTLVM
;
A
#
# COMPACT_ATOMS: atom_id res chain seq x y z
N GLY A 1 -7.14 26.02 -1.57
CA GLY A 1 -7.77 24.88 -2.23
C GLY A 1 -7.60 23.65 -1.38
N ALA A 2 -8.52 22.69 -1.53
CA ALA A 2 -8.37 21.33 -1.03
C ALA A 2 -7.15 20.68 -1.68
N ILE A 3 -6.43 19.85 -0.92
CA ILE A 3 -5.26 19.10 -1.40
C ILE A 3 -5.52 17.65 -1.05
N ASP A 4 -5.56 16.79 -2.06
CA ASP A 4 -5.80 15.37 -1.85
C ASP A 4 -4.64 14.72 -1.09
N GLY A 5 -4.97 13.64 -0.41
CA GLY A 5 -4.05 12.84 0.36
C GLY A 5 -3.10 12.06 -0.54
N GLU A 6 -1.90 11.82 -0.02
CA GLU A 6 -0.91 10.99 -0.69
C GLU A 6 -1.25 9.51 -0.48
N ASP A 7 -1.01 8.70 -1.51
CA ASP A 7 -1.13 7.25 -1.41
C ASP A 7 -0.06 6.69 -0.46
N GLU A 8 -0.41 5.63 0.25
CA GLU A 8 0.52 4.87 1.11
C GLU A 8 0.86 3.52 0.48
N TYR A 9 2.04 3.01 0.78
CA TYR A 9 2.54 1.74 0.28
C TYR A 9 2.92 0.82 1.43
N TYR A 10 2.50 -0.43 1.35
CA TYR A 10 2.83 -1.45 2.36
C TYR A 10 3.31 -2.72 1.67
N SER A 11 4.49 -3.22 2.05
CA SER A 11 4.97 -4.53 1.58
C SER A 11 4.43 -5.63 2.50
N LEU A 12 3.57 -6.49 1.94
CA LEU A 12 3.02 -7.65 2.64
C LEU A 12 3.78 -8.90 2.22
N VAL A 13 4.54 -9.44 3.16
CA VAL A 13 5.24 -10.71 2.97
C VAL A 13 4.29 -11.87 3.28
N LEU A 14 4.17 -12.78 2.32
CA LEU A 14 3.38 -14.00 2.40
C LEU A 14 4.25 -15.22 2.17
N ASN A 15 3.92 -16.32 2.85
CA ASN A 15 4.49 -17.62 2.54
C ASN A 15 3.85 -18.19 1.27
N PHE A 16 4.57 -19.11 0.60
CA PHE A 16 4.10 -19.77 -0.62
C PHE A 16 2.66 -20.32 -0.52
N LYS A 17 2.35 -21.04 0.57
CA LYS A 17 1.01 -21.60 0.78
C LYS A 17 -0.06 -20.53 1.00
N GLU A 18 0.27 -19.44 1.69
CA GLU A 18 -0.64 -18.31 1.89
C GLU A 18 -0.98 -17.64 0.55
N ALA A 19 -0.01 -17.54 -0.36
CA ALA A 19 -0.23 -17.02 -1.71
C ALA A 19 -1.07 -17.97 -2.57
N VAL A 20 -0.89 -19.29 -2.42
CA VAL A 20 -1.68 -20.30 -3.15
C VAL A 20 -3.15 -20.29 -2.70
N PHE A 21 -3.41 -20.37 -1.39
CA PHE A 21 -4.78 -20.50 -0.87
C PHE A 21 -5.49 -19.18 -0.61
N GLY A 22 -4.76 -18.06 -0.56
CA GLY A 22 -5.27 -16.80 -0.06
C GLY A 22 -5.31 -16.78 1.47
N ILE A 23 -5.38 -15.58 2.03
CA ILE A 23 -5.40 -15.38 3.47
C ILE A 23 -6.11 -14.08 3.84
N GLU A 24 -6.79 -14.08 4.99
CA GLU A 24 -7.24 -12.85 5.65
C GLU A 24 -6.22 -12.48 6.74
N LYS A 25 -5.66 -11.28 6.64
CA LYS A 25 -4.57 -10.83 7.52
C LYS A 25 -4.79 -9.38 7.95
N GLU A 26 -4.62 -9.11 9.24
CA GLU A 26 -4.65 -7.76 9.77
C GLU A 26 -3.24 -7.16 9.70
N ILE A 27 -3.12 -5.98 9.10
CA ILE A 27 -1.86 -5.22 9.05
C ILE A 27 -2.01 -3.93 9.85
N GLU A 28 -0.92 -3.45 10.43
CA GLU A 28 -0.86 -2.14 11.08
C GLU A 28 -0.07 -1.17 10.21
N ILE A 29 -0.69 -0.04 9.87
CA ILE A 29 -0.05 1.04 9.11
C ILE A 29 -0.04 2.33 9.91
N SER A 30 0.98 3.15 9.72
CA SER A 30 1.04 4.51 10.26
C SER A 30 0.73 5.50 9.16
N ARG A 31 -0.38 6.22 9.27
CA ARG A 31 -0.82 7.20 8.27
C ARG A 31 -1.24 8.52 8.91
N LEU A 32 -1.31 9.57 8.10
CA LEU A 32 -1.91 10.84 8.49
C LEU A 32 -3.43 10.72 8.42
N GLU A 33 -4.10 10.97 9.54
CA GLU A 33 -5.56 11.04 9.61
C GLU A 33 -6.00 12.47 9.89
N SER A 34 -7.25 12.79 9.53
CA SER A 34 -7.86 14.07 9.88
C SER A 34 -7.84 14.26 11.40
N CYS A 35 -7.39 15.42 11.84
CA CYS A 35 -7.33 15.76 13.26
C CYS A 35 -8.76 15.83 13.82
N GLY A 36 -9.12 14.90 14.71
CA GLY A 36 -10.45 14.85 15.31
C GLY A 36 -10.79 16.05 16.21
N THR A 37 -9.78 16.76 16.73
CA THR A 37 -10.01 17.96 17.55
C THR A 37 -10.57 19.12 16.70
N CYS A 38 -10.03 19.32 15.50
CA CYS A 38 -10.40 20.44 14.62
C CYS A 38 -11.15 20.00 13.36
N ASN A 39 -11.47 18.71 13.22
CA ASN A 39 -12.08 18.09 12.04
C ASN A 39 -11.39 18.45 10.72
N GLY A 40 -10.06 18.50 10.71
CA GLY A 40 -9.30 18.81 9.50
C GLY A 40 -9.09 20.30 9.18
N SER A 41 -9.69 21.21 9.95
CA SER A 41 -9.57 22.66 9.70
C SER A 41 -8.21 23.25 10.06
N GLY A 42 -7.49 22.62 10.99
CA GLY A 42 -6.23 23.16 11.56
C GLY A 42 -6.44 24.30 12.55
N ALA A 43 -7.67 24.80 12.72
CA ALA A 43 -8.02 25.87 13.65
C ALA A 43 -8.39 25.33 15.03
N LYS A 44 -8.14 26.13 16.08
CA LYS A 44 -8.59 25.82 17.44
C LYS A 44 -10.13 25.78 17.47
N PRO A 45 -10.75 24.74 18.05
CA PRO A 45 -12.20 24.67 18.16
C PRO A 45 -12.79 25.90 18.88
N GLY A 46 -13.91 26.40 18.35
CA GLY A 46 -14.55 27.60 18.86
C GLY A 46 -13.91 28.92 18.41
N THR A 47 -12.85 28.89 17.60
CA THR A 47 -12.31 30.08 16.95
C THR A 47 -12.82 30.19 15.51
N THR A 48 -13.13 31.40 15.07
CA THR A 48 -13.53 31.68 13.69
C THR A 48 -12.32 32.14 12.89
N PRO A 49 -11.99 31.51 11.75
CA PRO A 49 -10.98 32.00 10.85
C PRO A 49 -11.30 33.43 10.40
N THR A 50 -10.30 34.30 10.40
CA THR A 50 -10.42 35.68 9.91
C THR A 50 -9.68 35.84 8.60
N ARG A 51 -10.13 36.73 7.73
CA ARG A 51 -9.47 36.97 6.44
C ARG A 51 -8.04 37.48 6.67
N CYS A 52 -7.06 36.88 5.99
CA CYS A 52 -5.67 37.31 6.10
C CYS A 52 -5.52 38.73 5.54
N SER A 53 -5.02 39.65 6.36
CA SER A 53 -4.80 41.07 6.00
C SER A 53 -3.72 41.24 4.92
N THR A 54 -2.65 40.44 4.96
CA THR A 54 -1.51 40.54 4.04
C THR A 54 -1.86 40.21 2.59
N CYS A 55 -2.69 39.19 2.37
CA CYS A 55 -3.10 38.77 1.01
C CYS A 55 -4.56 39.08 0.69
N GLY A 56 -5.29 39.71 1.61
CA GLY A 56 -6.72 39.95 1.46
C GLY A 56 -7.50 38.66 1.15
N GLY A 57 -7.23 37.55 1.82
CA GLY A 57 -7.94 36.29 1.58
C GLY A 57 -7.50 35.47 0.37
N GLN A 58 -6.57 35.98 -0.46
CA GLN A 58 -6.20 35.29 -1.70
C GLN A 58 -5.21 34.14 -1.49
N GLY A 59 -4.55 34.07 -0.33
CA GLY A 59 -3.50 33.07 -0.04
C GLY A 59 -2.20 33.27 -0.83
N ARG A 60 -2.16 34.23 -1.76
CA ARG A 60 -0.98 34.57 -2.56
C ARG A 60 -0.80 36.08 -2.55
N VAL A 61 0.45 36.51 -2.69
CA VAL A 61 0.84 37.92 -2.83
C VAL A 61 1.55 38.09 -4.16
N VAL A 62 1.18 39.12 -4.92
CA VAL A 62 1.76 39.42 -6.23
C VAL A 62 2.82 40.50 -6.05
N PHE A 63 4.07 40.19 -6.42
CA PHE A 63 5.16 41.15 -6.47
C PHE A 63 5.40 41.58 -7.91
N SER A 64 5.34 42.89 -8.17
CA SER A 64 5.61 43.47 -9.49
C SER A 64 6.96 44.19 -9.47
N THR A 65 7.89 43.73 -10.30
CA THR A 65 9.21 44.34 -10.47
C THR A 65 9.34 44.88 -11.87
N ARG A 66 9.74 46.15 -11.99
CA ARG A 66 9.96 46.81 -13.29
C ARG A 66 11.37 46.49 -13.77
N THR A 67 11.47 45.82 -14.92
CA THR A 67 12.73 45.53 -15.61
C THR A 67 12.83 46.36 -16.88
N PRO A 68 14.03 46.49 -17.50
CA PRO A 68 14.18 47.20 -18.78
C PRO A 68 13.33 46.63 -19.92
N LEU A 69 12.90 45.36 -19.81
CA LEU A 69 12.08 44.66 -20.79
C LEU A 69 10.57 44.73 -20.49
N GLY A 70 10.14 45.37 -19.39
CA GLY A 70 8.73 45.52 -19.02
C GLY A 70 8.45 45.35 -17.53
N ILE A 71 7.19 45.12 -17.17
CA ILE A 71 6.79 44.82 -15.79
C ILE A 71 6.67 43.31 -15.64
N PHE A 72 7.48 42.72 -14.76
CA PHE A 72 7.43 41.30 -14.44
C PHE A 72 6.64 41.10 -13.15
N GLN A 73 5.62 40.25 -13.18
CA GLN A 73 4.80 39.93 -12.02
C GLN A 73 5.04 38.48 -11.59
N GLN A 74 5.40 38.28 -10.32
CA GLN A 74 5.54 36.96 -9.73
C GLN A 74 4.54 36.79 -8.58
N SER A 75 3.77 35.70 -8.62
CA SER A 75 2.89 35.32 -7.51
C SER A 75 3.65 34.39 -6.56
N MET A 76 3.70 34.76 -5.27
CA MET A 76 4.25 33.91 -4.22
C MET A 76 3.16 33.53 -3.21
N THR A 77 3.33 32.41 -2.52
CA THR A 77 2.45 32.04 -1.41
C THR A 77 2.57 33.06 -0.28
N CYS A 78 1.44 33.53 0.26
CA CYS A 78 1.45 34.48 1.36
C CYS A 78 2.06 33.84 2.61
N SER A 79 3.16 34.40 3.13
CA SER A 79 3.89 33.90 4.31
C SER A 79 3.07 34.03 5.59
N SER A 80 2.20 35.03 5.72
CA SER A 80 1.40 35.22 6.92
C SER A 80 0.37 34.12 7.14
N CYS A 81 -0.21 33.59 6.06
CA CYS A 81 -1.27 32.57 6.14
C CYS A 81 -0.88 31.23 5.52
N ASN A 82 0.37 31.07 5.05
CA ASN A 82 0.84 29.87 4.33
C ASN A 82 -0.13 29.40 3.23
N GLY A 83 -0.71 30.36 2.52
CA GLY A 83 -1.66 30.10 1.44
C GLY A 83 -3.03 29.61 1.84
N THR A 84 -3.45 29.70 3.10
CA THR A 84 -4.86 29.48 3.48
C THR A 84 -5.76 30.63 3.03
N GLY A 85 -5.25 31.87 3.01
CA GLY A 85 -6.06 33.07 2.89
C GLY A 85 -6.73 33.50 4.21
N GLU A 86 -6.62 32.67 5.26
CA GLU A 86 -7.26 32.89 6.54
C GLU A 86 -6.26 32.77 7.70
N MET A 87 -6.44 33.61 8.70
CA MET A 87 -5.71 33.59 9.96
C MET A 87 -6.63 33.03 11.04
N SER A 88 -6.20 31.94 11.66
CA SER A 88 -6.88 31.32 12.80
C SER A 88 -5.87 30.96 13.87
N THR A 89 -6.31 30.88 15.13
CA THR A 89 -5.50 30.29 16.19
C THR A 89 -5.25 28.81 15.86
N PRO A 90 -4.00 28.33 15.85
CA PRO A 90 -3.71 26.94 15.47
C PRO A 90 -4.31 25.97 16.48
N CYS A 91 -4.75 24.82 15.99
CA CYS A 91 -5.22 23.72 16.83
C CYS A 91 -4.07 23.14 17.66
N ASN A 92 -4.29 22.93 18.95
CA ASN A 92 -3.25 22.44 19.87
C ASN A 92 -2.74 21.02 19.55
N THR A 93 -3.54 20.19 18.89
CA THR A 93 -3.19 18.77 18.65
C THR A 93 -2.46 18.54 17.33
N CYS A 94 -2.75 19.33 16.29
CA CYS A 94 -2.08 19.23 14.98
C CYS A 94 -1.22 20.45 14.63
N SER A 95 -1.11 21.42 15.56
CA SER A 95 -0.33 22.65 15.39
C SER A 95 -0.62 23.42 14.10
N GLY A 96 -1.87 23.36 13.61
CA GLY A 96 -2.29 24.02 12.37
C GLY A 96 -2.27 23.15 11.11
N ASP A 97 -1.74 21.92 11.14
CA ASP A 97 -1.70 21.06 9.93
C ASP A 97 -3.09 20.54 9.52
N GLY A 98 -3.98 20.36 10.50
CA GLY A 98 -5.30 19.72 10.30
C GLY A 98 -5.24 18.20 10.28
N ARG A 99 -4.05 17.58 10.33
CA ARG A 99 -3.88 16.12 10.33
C ARG A 99 -2.97 15.69 11.48
N VAL A 100 -3.08 14.42 11.87
CA VAL A 100 -2.28 13.79 12.93
C VAL A 100 -1.85 12.40 12.48
N ARG A 101 -0.62 12.01 12.79
CA ARG A 101 -0.14 10.66 12.50
C ARG A 101 -0.74 9.68 13.50
N LYS A 102 -1.35 8.60 13.00
CA LYS A 102 -1.97 7.54 13.80
C LYS A 102 -1.65 6.17 13.21
N SER A 103 -1.49 5.20 14.10
CA SER A 103 -1.51 3.79 13.71
C SER A 103 -2.94 3.31 13.55
N LYS A 104 -3.20 2.59 12.46
CA LYS A 104 -4.50 1.96 12.18
C LYS A 104 -4.28 0.53 11.75
N ARG A 105 -5.10 -0.37 12.29
CA ARG A 105 -5.16 -1.76 11.84
C ARG A 105 -6.19 -1.92 10.73
N ILE A 106 -5.81 -2.61 9.67
CA ILE A 106 -6.64 -2.83 8.48
C ILE A 106 -6.67 -4.33 8.21
N SER A 107 -7.88 -4.89 8.12
CA SER A 107 -8.07 -6.28 7.68
C SER A 107 -8.01 -6.33 6.16
N LEU A 108 -7.07 -7.12 5.65
CA LEU A 108 -6.87 -7.37 4.22
C LEU A 108 -7.32 -8.78 3.89
N LYS A 109 -8.02 -8.91 2.77
CA LYS A 109 -8.34 -10.20 2.15
C LYS A 109 -7.48 -10.37 0.90
N VAL A 110 -6.48 -11.23 0.99
CA VAL A 110 -5.63 -11.59 -0.14
C VAL A 110 -6.29 -12.77 -0.87
N PRO A 111 -6.61 -12.64 -2.17
CA PRO A 111 -7.20 -13.73 -2.94
C PRO A 111 -6.21 -14.88 -3.13
N ALA A 112 -6.75 -16.07 -3.40
CA ALA A 112 -5.96 -17.24 -3.77
C ALA A 112 -5.24 -17.02 -5.11
N GLY A 113 -4.06 -17.64 -5.26
CA GLY A 113 -3.29 -17.62 -6.49
C GLY A 113 -2.55 -16.32 -6.79
N VAL A 114 -2.37 -15.43 -5.81
CA VAL A 114 -1.58 -14.20 -6.01
C VAL A 114 -0.11 -14.50 -6.29
N ASP A 115 0.51 -13.67 -7.13
CA ASP A 115 1.93 -13.74 -7.44
C ASP A 115 2.72 -12.65 -6.74
N SER A 116 4.02 -12.88 -6.57
CA SER A 116 4.94 -11.85 -6.06
C SER A 116 4.93 -10.63 -6.99
N GLY A 117 4.86 -9.43 -6.42
CA GLY A 117 4.69 -8.17 -7.15
C GLY A 117 3.24 -7.76 -7.40
N SER A 118 2.26 -8.61 -7.07
CA SER A 118 0.84 -8.26 -7.14
C SER A 118 0.52 -7.06 -6.25
N ARG A 119 -0.42 -6.21 -6.69
CA ARG A 119 -0.80 -4.99 -5.98
C ARG A 119 -2.28 -5.03 -5.60
N LEU A 120 -2.56 -4.96 -4.31
CA LEU A 120 -3.91 -4.84 -3.77
C LEU A 120 -4.16 -3.38 -3.37
N ARG A 121 -5.21 -2.76 -3.92
CA ARG A 121 -5.62 -1.38 -3.60
C ARG A 121 -6.72 -1.38 -2.55
N VAL A 122 -6.47 -0.72 -1.42
CA VAL A 122 -7.46 -0.46 -0.38
C VAL A 122 -7.84 1.02 -0.43
N ARG A 123 -9.08 1.29 -0.79
CA ARG A 123 -9.53 2.66 -1.08
C ARG A 123 -9.65 3.51 0.19
N ASN A 124 -9.26 4.78 0.10
CA ASN A 124 -9.31 5.78 1.17
C ASN A 124 -8.51 5.40 2.45
N GLU A 125 -7.62 4.42 2.35
CA GLU A 125 -6.77 3.97 3.45
C GLU A 125 -5.35 4.57 3.40
N GLY A 126 -5.06 5.45 2.45
CA GLY A 126 -3.84 6.26 2.40
C GLY A 126 -3.90 7.46 3.35
N ASN A 127 -3.03 8.44 3.12
CA ASN A 127 -2.99 9.65 3.95
C ASN A 127 -4.25 10.51 3.73
N SER A 128 -4.70 11.17 4.79
CA SER A 128 -5.80 12.13 4.69
C SER A 128 -5.37 13.39 3.93
N GLY A 129 -6.26 13.90 3.08
CA GLY A 129 -6.08 15.17 2.39
C GLY A 129 -6.08 16.36 3.37
N ARG A 130 -5.58 17.50 2.90
CA ARG A 130 -5.64 18.77 3.63
C ARG A 130 -6.83 19.60 3.14
N ARG A 131 -7.42 20.37 4.06
CA ARG A 131 -8.44 21.39 3.74
C ARG A 131 -9.64 20.83 2.97
N GLY A 132 -10.11 19.64 3.37
CA GLY A 132 -11.23 18.95 2.74
C GLY A 132 -10.90 18.17 1.46
N GLY A 133 -9.61 17.97 1.15
CA GLY A 133 -9.19 17.03 0.11
C GLY A 133 -9.49 15.59 0.50
N SER A 134 -9.71 14.74 -0.51
CA SER A 134 -10.01 13.33 -0.28
C SER A 134 -8.78 12.57 0.23
N PRO A 135 -8.94 11.49 1.00
CA PRO A 135 -7.81 10.63 1.35
C PRO A 135 -7.22 9.96 0.11
N GLY A 136 -5.92 9.67 0.16
CA GLY A 136 -5.27 8.76 -0.79
C GLY A 136 -5.64 7.31 -0.51
N ASP A 137 -5.09 6.39 -1.31
CA ASP A 137 -5.30 4.96 -1.17
C ASP A 137 -4.09 4.25 -0.58
N LEU A 138 -4.31 3.05 -0.05
CA LEU A 138 -3.24 2.15 0.37
C LEU A 138 -3.00 1.10 -0.73
N PHE A 139 -1.77 1.04 -1.24
CA PHE A 139 -1.31 0.00 -2.14
C PHE A 139 -0.47 -1.02 -1.38
N VAL A 140 -1.00 -2.22 -1.27
CA VAL A 140 -0.32 -3.37 -0.66
C VAL A 140 0.39 -4.13 -1.75
N VAL A 141 1.72 -4.14 -1.72
CA VAL A 141 2.57 -4.90 -2.64
C VAL A 141 2.84 -6.25 -2.00
N ILE A 142 2.52 -7.33 -2.69
CA ILE A 142 2.68 -8.68 -2.17
C ILE A 142 4.08 -9.19 -2.52
N GLU A 143 4.81 -9.66 -1.52
CA GLU A 143 6.07 -10.38 -1.68
C GLU A 143 5.87 -11.83 -1.23
N VAL A 144 6.04 -12.78 -2.15
CA VAL A 144 5.88 -14.20 -1.83
C VAL A 144 7.24 -14.82 -1.56
N ILE A 145 7.41 -15.38 -0.35
CA ILE A 145 8.58 -16.17 0.01
C ILE A 145 8.51 -17.50 -0.77
N PRO A 146 9.52 -17.84 -1.59
CA PRO A 146 9.56 -19.12 -2.30
C PRO A 146 9.58 -20.31 -1.35
N ASP A 147 8.92 -21.40 -1.72
CA ASP A 147 9.01 -22.65 -0.99
C ASP A 147 10.32 -23.40 -1.37
N PRO A 148 11.04 -24.01 -0.41
CA PRO A 148 12.28 -24.71 -0.69
C PRO A 148 12.09 -26.02 -1.48
N VAL A 149 10.87 -26.58 -1.46
CA VAL A 149 10.53 -27.89 -2.03
C VAL A 149 9.64 -27.75 -3.25
N LEU A 150 8.63 -26.89 -3.16
CA LEU A 150 7.65 -26.64 -4.22
C LEU A 150 8.05 -25.41 -5.04
N LYS A 151 8.03 -25.54 -6.36
CA LYS A 151 8.24 -24.42 -7.27
C LYS A 151 6.96 -24.13 -8.01
N ARG A 152 6.50 -22.88 -8.01
CA ARG A 152 5.38 -22.46 -8.84
C ARG A 152 5.87 -22.06 -10.21
N ASP A 153 5.21 -22.58 -11.22
CA ASP A 153 5.37 -22.24 -12.63
C ASP A 153 4.00 -21.89 -13.18
N ASP A 154 3.66 -20.60 -13.15
CA ASP A 154 2.33 -20.07 -13.46
C ASP A 154 1.23 -20.74 -12.60
N THR A 155 0.35 -21.53 -13.22
CA THR A 155 -0.71 -22.30 -12.55
C THR A 155 -0.26 -23.68 -12.07
N ASN A 156 0.96 -24.11 -12.41
CA ASN A 156 1.50 -25.42 -12.10
C ASN A 156 2.39 -25.37 -10.86
N ILE A 157 2.35 -26.44 -10.06
CA ILE A 157 3.27 -26.66 -8.94
C ILE A 157 4.21 -27.82 -9.30
N LEU A 158 5.49 -27.52 -9.34
CA LEU A 158 6.57 -28.44 -9.68
C LEU A 158 7.24 -28.95 -8.39
N TYR A 159 7.43 -30.26 -8.32
CA TYR A 159 8.21 -30.93 -7.29
C TYR A 159 9.19 -31.90 -7.92
N SER A 160 10.46 -31.87 -7.49
CA SER A 160 11.48 -32.80 -7.96
C SER A 160 11.56 -34.02 -7.04
N CYS A 161 10.88 -35.09 -7.42
CA CYS A 161 10.92 -36.37 -6.71
C CYS A 161 12.22 -37.12 -7.01
N LYS A 162 12.96 -37.51 -5.96
CA LYS A 162 14.11 -38.42 -6.07
C LYS A 162 13.63 -39.85 -5.88
N VAL A 163 13.95 -40.71 -6.83
CA VAL A 163 13.50 -42.11 -6.87
C VAL A 163 14.72 -43.01 -6.99
N SER A 164 14.72 -44.15 -6.31
CA SER A 164 15.82 -45.11 -6.43
C SER A 164 15.80 -45.76 -7.83
N TYR A 165 16.96 -46.22 -8.29
CA TYR A 165 17.06 -46.86 -9.60
C TYR A 165 16.19 -48.14 -9.68
N ILE A 166 16.09 -48.88 -8.57
CA ILE A 166 15.27 -50.09 -8.46
C ILE A 166 13.78 -49.75 -8.56
N ASP A 167 13.34 -48.73 -7.83
CA ASP A 167 11.96 -48.26 -7.84
C ASP A 167 11.54 -47.72 -9.21
N ALA A 168 12.44 -47.06 -9.93
CA ALA A 168 12.16 -46.57 -11.28
C ALA A 168 12.00 -47.73 -12.29
N ILE A 169 12.76 -48.82 -12.13
CA ILE A 169 12.66 -50.01 -12.99
C ILE A 169 11.39 -50.80 -12.69
N LEU A 170 11.12 -51.11 -11.42
CA LEU A 170 10.01 -51.98 -11.00
C LEU A 170 8.67 -51.24 -10.86
N GLY A 171 8.71 -49.91 -10.74
CA GLY A 171 7.57 -49.10 -10.35
C GLY A 171 7.38 -49.11 -8.84
N THR A 172 6.86 -48.01 -8.30
CA THR A 172 6.64 -47.86 -6.85
C THR A 172 5.49 -46.89 -6.57
N THR A 173 5.10 -46.76 -5.30
CA THR A 173 4.22 -45.68 -4.83
C THR A 173 4.96 -44.91 -3.76
N THR A 174 5.12 -43.60 -3.94
CA THR A 174 5.88 -42.73 -3.03
C THR A 174 5.03 -41.54 -2.63
N LYS A 175 5.11 -41.15 -1.35
CA LYS A 175 4.47 -39.93 -0.85
C LYS A 175 5.23 -38.70 -1.31
N VAL A 176 4.54 -37.80 -2.00
CA VAL A 176 5.09 -36.53 -2.46
C VAL A 176 4.37 -35.36 -1.77
N PRO A 177 5.10 -34.28 -1.42
CA PRO A 177 4.49 -33.08 -0.89
C PRO A 177 3.75 -32.33 -2.00
N THR A 178 2.53 -31.88 -1.69
CA THR A 178 1.73 -30.97 -2.51
C THR A 178 1.36 -29.73 -1.69
N VAL A 179 0.67 -28.77 -2.30
CA VAL A 179 0.19 -27.58 -1.59
C VAL A 179 -0.82 -27.94 -0.48
N ASP A 180 -1.65 -28.95 -0.71
CA ASP A 180 -2.72 -29.42 0.21
C ASP A 180 -2.27 -30.46 1.23
N GLY A 181 -1.09 -31.07 1.06
CA GLY A 181 -0.60 -32.12 1.95
C GLY A 181 0.24 -33.18 1.24
N MET A 182 0.43 -34.33 1.88
CA MET A 182 1.12 -35.47 1.26
C MET A 182 0.14 -36.26 0.42
N VAL A 183 0.50 -36.56 -0.83
CA VAL A 183 -0.29 -37.39 -1.76
C VAL A 183 0.55 -38.58 -2.23
N ASP A 184 -0.08 -39.73 -2.40
CA ASP A 184 0.57 -40.92 -2.94
C ASP A 184 0.73 -40.81 -4.47
N LEU A 185 1.98 -40.70 -4.94
CA LEU A 185 2.34 -40.71 -6.35
C LEU A 185 2.66 -42.14 -6.80
N LYS A 186 1.92 -42.64 -7.78
CA LYS A 186 2.24 -43.90 -8.46
C LYS A 186 3.27 -43.65 -9.56
N ILE A 187 4.42 -44.30 -9.43
CA ILE A 187 5.52 -44.26 -10.40
C ILE A 187 5.48 -45.55 -11.22
N PRO A 188 5.22 -45.49 -12.53
CA PRO A 188 5.20 -46.68 -13.39
C PRO A 188 6.57 -47.37 -13.49
N ALA A 189 6.54 -48.68 -13.75
CA ALA A 189 7.74 -49.44 -14.09
C ALA A 189 8.38 -48.89 -15.38
N GLY A 190 9.72 -48.82 -15.41
CA GLY A 190 10.48 -48.30 -16.54
C GLY A 190 10.48 -46.77 -16.67
N THR A 191 10.16 -46.03 -15.60
CA THR A 191 10.17 -44.56 -15.59
C THR A 191 11.57 -44.03 -15.91
N GLN A 192 11.68 -43.15 -16.91
CA GLN A 192 12.96 -42.58 -17.33
C GLN A 192 13.34 -41.36 -16.46
N PRO A 193 14.64 -41.03 -16.34
CA PRO A 193 15.07 -39.77 -15.72
C PRO A 193 14.39 -38.55 -16.37
N ASN A 194 14.05 -37.55 -15.56
CA ASN A 194 13.36 -36.33 -15.99
C ASN A 194 11.94 -36.53 -16.57
N THR A 195 11.35 -37.72 -16.44
CA THR A 195 9.93 -37.91 -16.78
C THR A 195 9.05 -37.02 -15.92
N THR A 196 8.16 -36.25 -16.54
CA THR A 196 7.14 -35.46 -15.83
C THR A 196 5.90 -36.30 -15.60
N LEU A 197 5.51 -36.46 -14.34
CA LEU A 197 4.25 -37.07 -13.95
C LEU A 197 3.29 -35.95 -13.55
N VAL A 198 2.07 -35.98 -14.09
CA VAL A 198 1.01 -35.01 -13.81
C VAL A 198 -0.01 -35.65 -12.87
N MET A 199 -0.43 -34.91 -11.84
CA MET A 199 -1.48 -35.26 -10.90
C MET A 199 -2.71 -34.38 -11.12
#